data_AF-A0A521RYC2-F1
#
_entry.id   AF-A0A521RYC2-F1
#
_cell.length_a   1.000
_cell.length_b   1.000
_cell.length_c   1.000
_cell.angle_alpha   90.00
_cell.angle_beta   90.00
_cell.angle_gamma   90.00
#
_symmetry.space_group_name_H-M   'P 1'
#
loop_
_entity.id
_entity.type
_entity.pdbx_description
1 polymer ?
#
loop_
_entity_poly.entity_id
_entity_poly.type
_entity_poly.pdbx_seq_one_letter_code
_entity_poly.pdbx_strand_id
1 'polypeptide(L)'
;MSFDQLGLTPELLRAVADQGYTEPTPIQAQAIPHVLAGRDVLAGAQTGTGKTAAFVLPILQYLHATPAARPPVSPRPGQPPRRLPRVLVLVPTRELALQVEESVRTYGAQRPVRSVPIYGGVGYEPQFRALRSGPEIVVATPGRLLDHMNQRTADLSGVEILVLDEADRMLDMGFIRDIRKVLAVLPPKRQNLLFSATFNDDIKGLAAGFLNDPAHVQSTPRNTATTLVRQLVIRVDRERKRDLLRELVAQGRIDQALVFTRTKHGANRLAEQLERDGIKAAAIHGNRSQSQRVRA
;
A
#
# COMPACT_ATOMS: atom_id res chain seq x y z
N MET A 1 -7.67 -6.00 -24.25
CA MET A 1 -6.40 -6.70 -24.00
C MET A 1 -6.65 -7.60 -22.81
N SER A 2 -6.31 -8.88 -22.86
CA SER A 2 -6.57 -9.84 -21.79
C SER A 2 -5.30 -10.10 -20.97
N PHE A 3 -5.44 -10.65 -19.75
CA PHE A 3 -4.32 -10.86 -18.83
C PHE A 3 -3.23 -11.82 -19.36
N ASP A 4 -3.62 -12.80 -20.16
CA ASP A 4 -2.73 -13.77 -20.82
C ASP A 4 -1.72 -13.11 -21.77
N GLN A 5 -2.04 -11.93 -22.29
CA GLN A 5 -1.16 -11.15 -23.16
C GLN A 5 -0.07 -10.38 -22.40
N LEU A 6 -0.09 -10.40 -21.06
CA LEU A 6 0.84 -9.63 -20.21
C LEU A 6 2.11 -10.41 -19.83
N GLY A 7 2.25 -11.67 -20.27
CA GLY A 7 3.41 -12.50 -19.96
C GLY A 7 3.40 -13.12 -18.55
N LEU A 8 2.23 -13.21 -17.92
CA LEU A 8 2.04 -13.85 -16.62
C LEU A 8 2.01 -15.38 -16.74
N THR A 9 2.48 -16.10 -15.72
CA THR A 9 2.42 -17.57 -15.71
C THR A 9 0.98 -18.08 -15.56
N PRO A 10 0.67 -19.31 -16.02
CA PRO A 10 -0.67 -19.90 -15.89
C PRO A 10 -1.22 -19.91 -14.45
N GLU A 11 -0.37 -20.10 -13.44
CA GLU A 11 -0.77 -20.10 -12.04
C GLU A 11 -1.26 -18.72 -11.58
N LEU A 12 -0.57 -17.66 -11.99
CA LEU A 12 -0.97 -16.28 -11.68
C LEU A 12 -2.21 -15.87 -12.46
N LEU A 13 -2.35 -16.30 -13.71
CA LEU A 13 -3.57 -16.07 -14.50
C LEU A 13 -4.80 -16.71 -13.86
N ARG A 14 -4.65 -17.93 -13.31
CA ARG A 14 -5.72 -18.58 -12.53
C ARG A 14 -6.03 -17.79 -11.26
N ALA A 15 -5.01 -17.37 -10.50
CA ALA A 15 -5.23 -16.58 -9.29
C ALA A 15 -5.96 -15.25 -9.57
N VAL A 16 -5.68 -14.61 -10.71
CA VAL A 16 -6.39 -13.42 -11.19
C VAL A 16 -7.85 -13.74 -11.55
N ALA A 17 -8.08 -14.85 -12.27
CA ALA A 17 -9.43 -15.29 -12.63
C ALA A 17 -10.28 -15.68 -11.42
N ASP A 18 -9.68 -16.31 -10.40
CA ASP A 18 -10.35 -16.68 -9.14
C ASP A 18 -10.82 -15.45 -8.34
N GLN A 19 -10.20 -14.29 -8.56
CA GLN A 19 -10.66 -13.00 -8.00
C GLN A 19 -11.78 -12.34 -8.84
N GLY A 20 -12.19 -12.97 -9.94
CA GLY A 20 -13.20 -12.45 -10.85
C GLY A 20 -12.70 -11.35 -11.79
N TYR A 21 -11.38 -11.16 -11.91
CA TYR A 21 -10.82 -10.17 -12.82
C TYR A 21 -10.73 -10.74 -14.25
N THR A 22 -11.41 -10.09 -15.19
CA THR A 22 -11.46 -10.50 -16.59
C THR A 22 -10.50 -9.70 -17.47
N GLU A 23 -10.39 -8.40 -17.22
CA GLU A 23 -9.56 -7.49 -18.01
C GLU A 23 -8.56 -6.72 -17.12
N PRO A 24 -7.30 -6.57 -17.56
CA PRO A 24 -6.33 -5.76 -16.85
C PRO A 24 -6.69 -4.29 -16.94
N THR A 25 -6.52 -3.58 -15.82
CA THR A 25 -6.67 -2.12 -15.80
C THR A 25 -5.56 -1.47 -16.64
N PRO A 26 -5.73 -0.20 -17.09
CA PRO A 26 -4.72 0.46 -17.91
C PRO A 26 -3.33 0.51 -17.26
N ILE A 27 -3.27 0.67 -15.93
CA ILE A 27 -1.99 0.64 -15.19
C ILE A 27 -1.38 -0.76 -15.18
N GLN A 28 -2.18 -1.82 -15.05
CA GLN A 28 -1.71 -3.22 -15.07
C GLN A 28 -1.17 -3.58 -16.46
N ALA A 29 -1.93 -3.27 -17.51
CA ALA A 29 -1.56 -3.57 -18.89
C ALA A 29 -0.23 -2.92 -19.30
N GLN A 30 0.03 -1.69 -18.84
CA GLN A 30 1.25 -0.96 -19.17
C GLN A 30 2.42 -1.30 -18.24
N ALA A 31 2.19 -1.46 -16.93
CA ALA A 31 3.28 -1.66 -15.97
C ALA A 31 3.79 -3.09 -15.92
N ILE A 32 2.91 -4.10 -15.96
CA ILE A 32 3.29 -5.52 -15.76
C ILE A 32 4.41 -5.95 -16.71
N PRO A 33 4.36 -5.69 -18.04
CA PRO A 33 5.43 -6.08 -18.95
C PRO A 33 6.78 -5.45 -18.60
N HIS A 34 6.80 -4.19 -18.17
CA HIS A 34 8.04 -3.51 -17.78
C HIS A 34 8.61 -4.06 -16.47
N VAL A 35 7.74 -4.39 -15.50
CA VAL A 35 8.19 -5.00 -14.25
C VAL A 35 8.76 -6.40 -14.49
N LEU A 36 8.11 -7.22 -15.33
CA LEU A 36 8.61 -8.55 -15.74
C LEU A 36 9.96 -8.47 -16.46
N ALA A 37 10.19 -7.42 -17.25
CA ALA A 37 11.45 -7.19 -17.94
C ALA A 37 12.59 -6.72 -17.01
N GLY A 38 12.32 -6.53 -15.71
CA GLY A 38 13.32 -6.06 -14.74
C GLY A 38 13.65 -4.57 -14.85
N ARG A 39 12.88 -3.79 -15.61
CA ARG A 39 13.08 -2.34 -15.75
C ARG A 39 12.49 -1.61 -14.55
N ASP A 40 13.11 -0.50 -14.16
CA ASP A 40 12.52 0.42 -13.20
C ASP A 40 11.23 1.01 -13.76
N VAL A 41 10.28 1.38 -12.89
CA VAL A 41 8.98 1.91 -13.32
C VAL A 41 8.64 3.17 -12.54
N LEU A 42 8.23 4.21 -13.25
CA LEU A 42 7.59 5.40 -12.71
C LEU A 42 6.13 5.43 -13.19
N ALA A 43 5.21 5.07 -12.30
CA ALA A 43 3.80 4.86 -12.62
C ALA A 43 2.88 5.91 -11.98
N GLY A 44 2.08 6.55 -12.83
CA GLY A 44 1.07 7.54 -12.48
C GLY A 44 -0.33 6.95 -12.47
N ALA A 45 -0.91 6.73 -11.29
CA ALA A 45 -2.26 6.19 -11.16
C ALA A 45 -2.90 6.48 -9.79
N GLN A 46 -4.20 6.80 -9.80
CA GLN A 46 -5.00 7.02 -8.59
C GLN A 46 -5.20 5.72 -7.80
N THR A 47 -5.52 5.81 -6.52
CA THR A 47 -5.90 4.65 -5.69
C THR A 47 -7.14 3.96 -6.28
N GLY A 48 -7.23 2.63 -6.13
CA GLY A 48 -8.34 1.84 -6.68
C GLY A 48 -8.24 1.51 -8.18
N THR A 49 -7.15 1.90 -8.85
CA THR A 49 -6.92 1.58 -10.28
C THR A 49 -6.23 0.24 -10.52
N GLY A 50 -6.02 -0.57 -9.46
CA GLY A 50 -5.36 -1.88 -9.58
C GLY A 50 -3.82 -1.85 -9.55
N LYS A 51 -3.21 -0.76 -9.07
CA LYS A 51 -1.75 -0.61 -8.87
C LYS A 51 -1.11 -1.79 -8.14
N THR A 52 -1.75 -2.28 -7.08
CA THR A 52 -1.21 -3.38 -6.28
C THR A 52 -0.99 -4.64 -7.10
N ALA A 53 -1.98 -5.07 -7.90
CA ALA A 53 -1.79 -6.22 -8.78
C ALA A 53 -0.72 -5.95 -9.86
N ALA A 54 -0.59 -4.70 -10.32
CA ALA A 54 0.37 -4.31 -11.35
C ALA A 54 1.84 -4.55 -10.94
N PHE A 55 2.17 -4.48 -9.64
CA PHE A 55 3.50 -4.84 -9.14
C PHE A 55 3.53 -6.21 -8.44
N VAL A 56 2.48 -6.63 -7.73
CA VAL A 56 2.50 -7.90 -6.98
C VAL A 56 2.59 -9.11 -7.91
N LEU A 57 1.80 -9.14 -9.00
CA LEU A 57 1.80 -10.26 -9.94
C LEU A 57 3.20 -10.52 -10.55
N PRO A 58 3.87 -9.53 -11.17
CA PRO A 58 5.19 -9.76 -11.73
C PRO A 58 6.27 -10.01 -10.67
N ILE A 59 6.13 -9.47 -9.46
CA ILE A 59 7.04 -9.77 -8.33
C ILE A 59 6.91 -11.23 -7.88
N LEU A 60 5.68 -11.74 -7.75
CA LEU A 60 5.45 -13.15 -7.41
C LEU A 60 6.07 -14.06 -8.47
N GLN A 61 5.85 -13.76 -9.75
CA GLN A 61 6.47 -14.49 -10.86
C GLN A 61 7.99 -14.48 -10.78
N TYR A 62 8.59 -13.33 -10.49
CA TYR A 62 10.02 -13.20 -10.31
C TYR A 62 10.52 -14.11 -9.18
N LEU A 63 9.91 -14.05 -7.99
CA LEU A 63 10.30 -14.88 -6.84
C LEU A 63 10.08 -16.38 -7.09
N HIS A 64 9.07 -16.73 -7.87
CA HIS A 64 8.79 -18.11 -8.28
C HIS A 64 9.84 -18.65 -9.26
N ALA A 65 10.30 -17.82 -10.19
CA ALA A 65 11.28 -18.19 -11.21
C ALA A 65 12.72 -18.16 -10.69
N THR A 66 13.01 -17.33 -9.70
CA THR A 66 14.36 -17.14 -9.16
C THR A 66 14.44 -17.68 -7.74
N PRO A 67 15.15 -18.80 -7.50
CA PRO A 67 15.47 -19.23 -6.14
C PRO A 67 16.30 -18.14 -5.45
N ALA A 68 16.18 -18.02 -4.12
CA ALA A 68 17.03 -17.09 -3.39
C ALA A 68 18.50 -17.41 -3.66
N ALA A 69 19.22 -16.50 -4.33
CA ALA A 69 20.59 -16.70 -4.75
C ALA A 69 21.57 -16.75 -3.57
N ARG A 70 21.16 -16.17 -2.42
CA ARG A 70 21.95 -16.17 -1.20
C ARG A 70 21.55 -17.32 -0.27
N PRO A 71 22.53 -18.05 0.28
CA PRO A 71 22.23 -19.02 1.32
C PRO A 71 21.62 -18.31 2.54
N PRO A 72 20.79 -19.02 3.32
CA PRO A 72 20.30 -18.51 4.59
C PRO A 72 21.43 -17.98 5.46
N VAL A 73 21.26 -16.78 6.00
CA VAL A 73 22.28 -16.13 6.84
C VAL A 73 21.95 -16.41 8.30
N SER A 74 22.96 -16.80 9.08
CA SER A 74 22.85 -16.86 10.54
C SER A 74 23.12 -15.48 11.11
N PRO A 75 22.11 -14.75 11.62
CA PRO A 75 22.30 -13.39 12.10
C PRO A 75 23.21 -13.31 13.33
N ARG A 76 23.34 -14.41 14.10
CA ARG A 76 24.24 -14.56 15.25
C ARG A 76 24.66 -16.03 15.43
N PRO A 77 25.82 -16.32 16.06
CA PRO A 77 26.20 -17.68 16.47
C PRO A 77 25.08 -18.32 17.31
N GLY A 78 24.69 -19.55 16.97
CA GLY A 78 23.62 -20.28 17.66
C GLY A 78 22.18 -19.92 17.26
N GLN A 79 21.96 -18.99 16.32
CA GLN A 79 20.63 -18.78 15.73
C GLN A 79 20.45 -19.58 14.44
N PRO A 80 19.24 -20.11 14.18
CA PRO A 80 18.96 -20.82 12.94
C PRO A 80 19.15 -19.90 11.73
N PRO A 81 19.67 -20.42 10.61
CA PRO A 81 19.80 -19.66 9.38
C PRO A 81 18.44 -19.14 8.93
N ARG A 82 18.35 -17.87 8.52
CA ARG A 82 17.11 -17.29 7.98
C ARG A 82 17.33 -16.70 6.59
N ARG A 83 16.27 -16.74 5.77
CA ARG A 83 16.26 -16.03 4.48
C ARG A 83 16.12 -14.53 4.74
N LEU A 84 16.77 -13.74 3.89
CA LEU A 84 16.64 -12.29 3.88
C LEU A 84 15.45 -11.88 2.99
N PRO A 85 14.75 -10.78 3.32
CA PRO A 85 13.77 -10.19 2.43
C PRO A 85 14.39 -9.87 1.07
N ARG A 86 13.70 -10.28 0.01
CA ARG A 86 14.05 -10.00 -1.39
C ARG A 86 13.25 -8.84 -1.97
N VAL A 87 12.08 -8.58 -1.40
CA VAL A 87 11.21 -7.49 -1.83
C VAL A 87 10.88 -6.61 -0.63
N LEU A 88 11.01 -5.30 -0.83
CA LEU A 88 10.54 -4.29 0.10
C LEU A 88 9.47 -3.44 -0.57
N VAL A 89 8.28 -3.37 0.02
CA VAL A 89 7.20 -2.47 -0.40
C VAL A 89 6.98 -1.43 0.68
N LEU A 90 7.27 -0.16 0.39
CA LEU A 90 6.98 0.96 1.29
C LEU A 90 5.64 1.58 0.94
N VAL A 91 4.81 1.77 1.97
CA VAL A 91 3.46 2.32 1.87
C VAL A 91 3.22 3.38 2.97
N PRO A 92 2.38 4.39 2.74
CA PRO A 92 2.14 5.47 3.71
C PRO A 92 1.39 5.04 4.96
N THR A 93 0.54 4.02 4.87
CA THR A 93 -0.40 3.69 5.94
C THR A 93 -0.40 2.21 6.27
N ARG A 94 -0.82 1.91 7.49
CA ARG A 94 -0.99 0.55 7.97
C ARG A 94 -2.06 -0.19 7.16
N GLU A 95 -3.15 0.48 6.85
CA GLU A 95 -4.27 -0.07 6.11
C GLU A 95 -3.80 -0.53 4.73
N LEU A 96 -3.02 0.31 4.03
CA LEU A 96 -2.42 -0.07 2.76
C LEU A 96 -1.38 -1.19 2.90
N ALA A 97 -0.61 -1.22 4.00
CA ALA A 97 0.34 -2.32 4.25
C ALA A 97 -0.36 -3.68 4.35
N LEU A 98 -1.48 -3.71 5.07
CA LEU A 98 -2.30 -4.90 5.21
C LEU A 98 -2.95 -5.30 3.87
N GLN A 99 -3.47 -4.33 3.10
CA GLN A 99 -4.08 -4.59 1.79
C GLN A 99 -3.09 -5.15 0.77
N VAL A 100 -1.85 -4.63 0.75
CA VAL A 100 -0.81 -5.14 -0.14
C VAL A 100 -0.36 -6.54 0.30
N GLU A 101 -0.18 -6.79 1.59
CA GLU A 101 0.17 -8.11 2.11
C GLU A 101 -0.92 -9.15 1.82
N GLU A 102 -2.19 -8.76 1.98
CA GLU A 102 -3.32 -9.60 1.60
C GLU A 102 -3.31 -9.90 0.09
N SER A 103 -3.02 -8.91 -0.75
CA SER A 103 -2.89 -9.12 -2.20
C SER A 103 -1.79 -10.12 -2.54
N VAL A 104 -0.64 -10.07 -1.84
CA VAL A 104 0.44 -11.06 -1.99
C VAL A 104 -0.06 -12.47 -1.67
N ARG A 105 -0.79 -12.64 -0.57
CA ARG A 105 -1.37 -13.93 -0.18
C ARG A 105 -2.40 -14.42 -1.20
N THR A 106 -3.29 -13.53 -1.65
CA THR A 106 -4.35 -13.84 -2.61
C THR A 106 -3.78 -14.31 -3.94
N TYR A 107 -2.90 -13.53 -4.56
CA TYR A 107 -2.32 -13.90 -5.85
C TYR A 107 -1.30 -15.04 -5.73
N GLY A 108 -0.68 -15.19 -4.56
CA GLY A 108 0.27 -16.26 -4.25
C GLY A 108 -0.36 -17.57 -3.76
N ALA A 109 -1.70 -17.72 -3.75
CA ALA A 109 -2.37 -18.85 -3.11
C ALA A 109 -1.90 -20.23 -3.60
N GLN A 110 -1.63 -20.38 -4.91
CA GLN A 110 -1.16 -21.65 -5.49
C GLN A 110 0.31 -21.95 -5.17
N ARG A 111 1.14 -20.92 -4.99
CA ARG A 111 2.55 -21.03 -4.62
C ARG A 111 2.91 -19.95 -3.60
N PRO A 112 2.67 -20.20 -2.30
CA PRO A 112 2.77 -19.19 -1.27
C PRO A 112 4.17 -18.59 -1.15
N VAL A 113 4.21 -17.26 -1.06
CA VAL A 113 5.43 -16.49 -0.74
C VAL A 113 5.26 -15.94 0.66
N ARG A 114 6.29 -16.05 1.50
CA ARG A 114 6.21 -15.54 2.87
C ARG A 114 6.29 -14.02 2.88
N SER A 115 5.20 -13.38 3.29
CA SER A 115 5.10 -11.93 3.45
C SER A 115 4.86 -11.52 4.91
N VAL A 116 5.26 -10.29 5.26
CA VAL A 116 4.90 -9.69 6.55
C VAL A 116 4.57 -8.20 6.39
N PRO A 117 3.54 -7.69 7.08
CA PRO A 117 3.29 -6.27 7.17
C PRO A 117 3.94 -5.67 8.44
N ILE A 118 4.64 -4.53 8.29
CA ILE A 118 5.44 -3.86 9.34
C ILE A 118 4.97 -2.41 9.49
N TYR A 119 4.32 -2.10 10.60
CA TYR A 119 3.66 -0.78 10.78
C TYR A 119 3.54 -0.32 12.23
N GLY A 120 3.35 0.99 12.42
CA GLY A 120 3.17 1.62 13.73
C GLY A 120 1.85 1.27 14.44
N GLY A 121 1.74 1.64 15.71
CA GLY A 121 0.50 1.49 16.49
C GLY A 121 0.23 0.09 17.06
N VAL A 122 1.18 -0.84 16.91
CA VAL A 122 1.19 -2.16 17.56
C VAL A 122 2.55 -2.43 18.21
N GLY A 123 2.59 -3.39 19.15
CA GLY A 123 3.83 -3.81 19.82
C GLY A 123 4.89 -4.32 18.83
N TYR A 124 6.17 -4.22 19.21
CA TYR A 124 7.30 -4.66 18.37
C TYR A 124 7.43 -6.18 18.29
N GLU A 125 7.12 -6.89 19.37
CA GLU A 125 7.40 -8.33 19.50
C GLU A 125 6.74 -9.22 18.41
N PRO A 126 5.46 -9.01 18.01
CA PRO A 126 4.89 -9.76 16.88
C PRO A 126 5.65 -9.53 15.57
N GLN A 127 6.06 -8.28 15.29
CA GLN A 127 6.79 -7.92 14.08
C GLN A 127 8.24 -8.43 14.11
N PHE A 128 8.88 -8.42 15.28
CA PHE A 128 10.19 -9.04 15.48
C PHE A 128 10.15 -10.53 15.14
N ARG A 129 9.18 -11.28 15.69
CA ARG A 129 9.02 -12.71 15.41
C ARG A 129 8.75 -12.97 13.94
N ALA A 130 7.89 -12.17 13.31
CA ALA A 130 7.58 -12.32 11.90
C ALA A 130 8.80 -12.03 10.99
N LEU A 131 9.58 -10.97 11.26
CA LEU A 131 10.85 -10.70 10.56
C LEU A 131 11.90 -11.80 10.81
N ARG A 132 11.93 -12.38 12.01
CA ARG A 132 12.83 -13.49 12.36
C ARG A 132 12.51 -14.76 11.58
N SER A 133 11.26 -14.98 11.19
CA SER A 133 10.85 -16.14 10.38
C SER A 133 11.42 -16.14 8.95
N GLY A 134 12.04 -15.03 8.51
CA GLY A 134 12.68 -14.88 7.21
C GLY A 134 11.67 -14.76 6.06
N PRO A 135 10.82 -13.71 6.08
CA PRO A 135 9.90 -13.43 4.98
C PRO A 135 10.67 -13.02 3.73
N GLU A 136 10.14 -13.35 2.57
CA GLU A 136 10.68 -12.94 1.27
C GLU A 136 10.19 -11.55 0.87
N ILE A 137 8.97 -11.17 1.30
CA ILE A 137 8.38 -9.85 1.07
C ILE A 137 8.13 -9.15 2.41
N VAL A 138 8.64 -7.94 2.54
CA VAL A 138 8.31 -7.04 3.65
C VAL A 138 7.49 -5.89 3.09
N VAL A 139 6.27 -5.71 3.59
CA VAL A 139 5.44 -4.53 3.31
C VAL A 139 5.47 -3.63 4.53
N ALA A 140 5.92 -2.38 4.41
CA ALA A 140 6.19 -1.57 5.59
C ALA A 140 5.83 -0.10 5.46
N THR A 141 5.41 0.50 6.58
CA THR A 141 5.42 1.96 6.72
C THR A 141 6.83 2.45 7.04
N PRO A 142 7.32 3.56 6.43
CA PRO A 142 8.71 4.00 6.56
C PRO A 142 9.20 4.14 8.01
N GLY A 143 8.44 4.82 8.88
CA GLY A 143 8.85 5.06 10.26
C GLY A 143 9.07 3.77 11.06
N ARG A 144 8.11 2.84 11.02
CA ARG A 144 8.25 1.55 11.75
C ARG A 144 9.36 0.68 11.18
N LEU A 145 9.58 0.69 9.86
CA LEU A 145 10.70 -0.04 9.27
C LEU A 145 12.03 0.50 9.79
N LEU A 146 12.18 1.82 9.84
CA LEU A 146 13.38 2.47 10.34
C LEU A 146 13.64 2.12 11.81
N ASP A 147 12.60 2.04 12.64
CA ASP A 147 12.72 1.56 14.02
C ASP A 147 13.30 0.14 14.08
N HIS A 148 12.77 -0.78 13.26
CA HIS A 148 13.26 -2.15 13.18
C HIS A 148 14.70 -2.26 12.68
N MET A 149 15.11 -1.39 11.74
CA MET A 149 16.48 -1.29 11.26
C MET A 149 17.42 -0.78 12.37
N ASN A 150 17.04 0.27 13.09
CA ASN A 150 17.82 0.84 14.20
C ASN A 150 18.01 -0.18 15.33
N GLN A 151 17.00 -0.99 15.61
CA GLN A 151 17.06 -2.09 16.58
C GLN A 151 17.78 -3.34 16.05
N ARG A 152 18.27 -3.31 14.79
CA ARG A 152 18.92 -4.44 14.11
C ARG A 152 18.07 -5.71 14.04
N THR A 153 16.76 -5.52 13.90
CA THR A 153 15.78 -6.61 13.79
C THR A 153 15.35 -6.87 12.35
N ALA A 154 15.45 -5.87 11.48
CA ALA A 154 15.31 -5.98 10.04
C ALA A 154 16.68 -5.88 9.36
N ASP A 155 16.98 -6.83 8.47
CA ASP A 155 18.14 -6.81 7.58
C ASP A 155 17.61 -6.78 6.15
N LEU A 156 17.94 -5.72 5.42
CA LEU A 156 17.45 -5.44 4.07
C LEU A 156 18.53 -5.64 3.00
N SER A 157 19.67 -6.21 3.36
CA SER A 157 20.80 -6.42 2.45
C SER A 157 20.50 -7.42 1.32
N GLY A 158 19.42 -8.20 1.44
CA GLY A 158 18.93 -9.13 0.42
C GLY A 158 17.90 -8.56 -0.55
N VAL A 159 17.52 -7.28 -0.43
CA VAL A 159 16.46 -6.68 -1.26
C VAL A 159 16.93 -6.54 -2.71
N GLU A 160 16.16 -7.13 -3.62
CA GLU A 160 16.34 -7.15 -5.07
C GLU A 160 15.30 -6.29 -5.79
N ILE A 161 14.12 -6.08 -5.18
CA ILE A 161 13.05 -5.23 -5.71
C ILE A 161 12.55 -4.28 -4.60
N LEU A 162 12.55 -2.99 -4.88
CA LEU A 162 11.94 -1.95 -4.06
C LEU A 162 10.69 -1.41 -4.73
N VAL A 163 9.60 -1.26 -3.96
CA VAL A 163 8.38 -0.58 -4.38
C VAL A 163 8.09 0.57 -3.43
N LEU A 164 7.82 1.77 -3.96
CA LEU A 164 7.20 2.88 -3.24
C LEU A 164 5.77 3.03 -3.77
N ASP A 165 4.75 2.70 -2.98
CA ASP A 165 3.34 2.89 -3.36
C ASP A 165 2.69 4.04 -2.58
N GLU A 166 1.88 4.84 -3.28
CA GLU A 166 1.38 6.14 -2.82
C GLU A 166 2.52 7.06 -2.31
N ALA A 167 3.56 7.21 -3.13
CA ALA A 167 4.76 7.97 -2.77
C ALA A 167 4.48 9.45 -2.45
N ASP A 168 3.56 10.08 -3.16
CA ASP A 168 3.08 11.44 -2.88
C ASP A 168 2.50 11.55 -1.47
N ARG A 169 1.64 10.61 -1.10
CA ARG A 169 1.06 10.56 0.24
C ARG A 169 2.11 10.33 1.32
N MET A 170 3.14 9.51 1.06
CA MET A 170 4.26 9.36 2.00
C MET A 170 5.01 10.69 2.22
N LEU A 171 5.17 11.48 1.17
CA LEU A 171 5.81 12.80 1.24
C LEU A 171 4.94 13.81 2.00
N ASP A 172 3.63 13.84 1.73
CA ASP A 172 2.66 14.68 2.46
C ASP A 172 2.64 14.37 3.97
N MET A 173 2.88 13.10 4.32
CA MET A 173 2.99 12.64 5.72
C MET A 173 4.37 12.89 6.34
N GLY A 174 5.32 13.48 5.60
CA GLY A 174 6.65 13.83 6.09
C GLY A 174 7.65 12.68 6.11
N PHE A 175 7.36 11.53 5.48
CA PHE A 175 8.25 10.36 5.50
C PHE A 175 9.47 10.46 4.59
N ILE A 176 9.66 11.56 3.86
CA ILE A 176 10.80 11.74 2.94
C ILE A 176 12.16 11.47 3.60
N ARG A 177 12.35 11.90 4.85
CA ARG A 177 13.61 11.67 5.59
C ARG A 177 13.81 10.19 5.90
N ASP A 178 12.76 9.49 6.29
CA ASP A 178 12.81 8.07 6.63
C ASP A 178 13.03 7.22 5.39
N ILE A 179 12.34 7.53 4.29
CA ILE A 179 12.54 6.89 2.99
C ILE A 179 14.01 7.02 2.56
N ARG A 180 14.59 8.23 2.61
CA ARG A 180 16.01 8.43 2.25
C ARG A 180 16.96 7.60 3.09
N LYS A 181 16.71 7.45 4.40
CA LYS A 181 17.51 6.59 5.28
C LYS A 181 17.39 5.11 4.92
N VAL A 182 16.18 4.65 4.58
CA VAL A 182 15.97 3.28 4.10
C VAL A 182 16.72 3.06 2.79
N LEU A 183 16.56 3.95 1.80
CA LEU A 183 17.23 3.87 0.50
C LEU A 183 18.76 3.77 0.62
N ALA A 184 19.35 4.52 1.57
CA ALA A 184 20.80 4.56 1.78
C ALA A 184 21.41 3.22 2.24
N VAL A 185 20.61 2.30 2.80
CA VAL A 185 21.11 0.98 3.25
C VAL A 185 20.73 -0.16 2.30
N LEU A 186 19.88 0.10 1.30
CA LEU A 186 19.48 -0.94 0.35
C LEU A 186 20.61 -1.27 -0.62
N PRO A 187 20.66 -2.51 -1.14
CA PRO A 187 21.65 -2.90 -2.15
C PRO A 187 21.61 -1.96 -3.37
N PRO A 188 22.77 -1.52 -3.90
CA PRO A 188 22.80 -0.55 -5.00
C PRO A 188 22.22 -1.12 -6.29
N LYS A 189 22.39 -2.42 -6.54
CA LYS A 189 21.80 -3.13 -7.68
C LYS A 189 20.48 -3.77 -7.25
N ARG A 190 19.37 -3.20 -7.70
CA ARG A 190 17.99 -3.66 -7.46
C ARG A 190 17.07 -3.03 -8.51
N GLN A 191 15.90 -3.62 -8.74
CA GLN A 191 14.82 -2.99 -9.49
C GLN A 191 14.02 -2.06 -8.58
N ASN A 192 13.61 -0.91 -9.10
CA ASN A 192 12.90 0.12 -8.34
C ASN A 192 11.60 0.51 -9.04
N LEU A 193 10.49 0.42 -8.30
CA LEU A 193 9.15 0.76 -8.78
C LEU A 193 8.59 1.90 -7.93
N LEU A 194 8.18 3.00 -8.54
CA LEU A 194 7.52 4.12 -7.88
C LEU A 194 6.11 4.29 -8.44
N PHE A 195 5.11 4.20 -7.58
CA PHE A 195 3.71 4.45 -7.88
C PHE A 195 3.23 5.68 -7.11
N SER A 196 2.67 6.66 -7.84
CA SER A 196 2.19 7.92 -7.28
C SER A 196 0.93 8.38 -8.00
N ALA A 197 0.03 9.08 -7.31
CA ALA A 197 -1.11 9.72 -7.98
C ALA A 197 -0.69 11.08 -8.60
N THR A 198 0.30 11.75 -8.00
CA THR A 198 0.80 13.05 -8.43
C THR A 198 2.30 13.03 -8.74
N PHE A 199 2.74 13.95 -9.59
CA PHE A 199 4.15 14.13 -9.99
C PHE A 199 4.59 15.59 -9.78
N ASN A 200 4.47 16.05 -8.53
CA ASN A 200 5.07 17.32 -8.13
C ASN A 200 6.61 17.22 -8.17
N ASP A 201 7.29 18.36 -7.97
CA ASP A 201 8.76 18.38 -8.09
C ASP A 201 9.46 17.57 -6.99
N ASP A 202 8.84 17.40 -5.82
CA ASP A 202 9.36 16.52 -4.78
C ASP A 202 9.35 15.04 -5.19
N ILE A 203 8.28 14.58 -5.85
CA ILE A 203 8.19 13.22 -6.38
C ILE A 203 9.18 13.02 -7.52
N LYS A 204 9.33 14.00 -8.42
CA LYS A 204 10.34 13.92 -9.48
C LYS A 204 11.75 13.88 -8.91
N GLY A 205 12.04 14.71 -7.91
CA GLY A 205 13.33 14.75 -7.23
C GLY A 205 13.62 13.45 -6.47
N LEU A 206 12.60 12.87 -5.83
CA LEU A 206 12.72 11.55 -5.22
C LEU A 206 13.01 10.48 -6.29
N ALA A 207 12.19 10.41 -7.34
CA ALA A 207 12.33 9.46 -8.44
C ALA A 207 13.72 9.52 -9.08
N ALA A 208 14.20 10.71 -9.42
CA ALA A 208 15.53 10.93 -10.01
C ALA A 208 16.68 10.48 -9.09
N GLY A 209 16.44 10.40 -7.78
CA GLY A 209 17.46 9.99 -6.81
C GLY A 209 17.68 8.48 -6.70
N PHE A 210 16.76 7.63 -7.19
CA PHE A 210 16.91 6.17 -7.06
C PHE A 210 16.42 5.32 -8.24
N LEU A 211 15.62 5.87 -9.16
CA LEU A 211 15.24 5.17 -10.40
C LEU A 211 16.33 5.31 -11.46
N ASN A 212 16.54 4.27 -12.24
CA ASN A 212 17.50 4.24 -13.35
C ASN A 212 16.79 3.92 -14.67
N ASP A 213 16.75 4.89 -15.60
CA ASP A 213 16.01 4.82 -16.88
C ASP A 213 14.63 4.15 -16.76
N PRO A 214 13.72 4.71 -15.93
CA PRO A 214 12.44 4.06 -15.65
C PRO A 214 11.50 4.10 -16.85
N ALA A 215 10.70 3.05 -17.02
CA ALA A 215 9.52 3.10 -17.85
C ALA A 215 8.50 4.06 -17.24
N HIS A 216 8.07 5.06 -18.02
CA HIS A 216 7.03 5.98 -17.63
C HIS A 216 5.66 5.42 -18.01
N VAL A 217 4.84 5.11 -17.01
CA VAL A 217 3.48 4.59 -17.20
C VAL A 217 2.49 5.62 -16.68
N GLN A 218 1.48 5.99 -17.47
CA GLN A 218 0.48 6.96 -17.05
C GLN A 218 -0.91 6.51 -17.48
N SER A 219 -1.74 6.15 -16.49
CA SER A 219 -3.07 5.56 -16.74
C SER A 219 -4.21 6.58 -16.84
N THR A 220 -4.00 7.80 -16.34
CA THR A 220 -4.98 8.91 -16.40
C THR A 220 -4.30 10.25 -16.69
N PRO A 221 -4.94 11.16 -17.46
CA PRO A 221 -4.47 12.52 -17.63
C PRO A 221 -4.30 13.23 -16.28
N ARG A 222 -3.32 14.13 -16.17
CA ARG A 222 -3.14 14.98 -14.98
C ARG A 222 -4.45 15.74 -14.67
N ASN A 223 -4.83 15.77 -13.40
CA ASN A 223 -5.83 16.72 -12.86
C ASN A 223 -7.29 16.59 -13.36
N THR A 224 -7.77 15.40 -13.73
CA THR A 224 -9.23 15.20 -13.81
C THR A 224 -9.73 14.72 -12.46
N ALA A 225 -10.57 15.53 -11.79
CA ALA A 225 -11.38 15.03 -10.68
C ALA A 225 -12.11 13.78 -11.19
N THR A 226 -12.06 12.69 -10.42
CA THR A 226 -12.63 11.42 -10.88
C THR A 226 -14.08 11.62 -11.30
N THR A 227 -14.41 11.23 -12.54
CA THR A 227 -15.79 11.28 -13.07
C THR A 227 -16.71 10.31 -12.32
N LEU A 228 -16.14 9.42 -11.52
CA LEU A 228 -16.86 8.45 -10.68
C LEU A 228 -17.49 9.11 -9.44
N VAL A 229 -17.11 10.34 -9.08
CA VAL A 229 -17.65 11.04 -7.91
C VAL A 229 -18.54 12.20 -8.35
N ARG A 230 -19.85 12.06 -8.16
CA ARG A 230 -20.80 13.17 -8.28
C ARG A 230 -20.61 14.12 -7.09
N GLN A 231 -20.23 15.36 -7.38
CA GLN A 231 -20.05 16.39 -6.37
C GLN A 231 -21.30 17.27 -6.30
N LEU A 232 -21.82 17.49 -5.09
CA LEU A 232 -22.97 18.35 -4.82
C LEU A 232 -22.65 19.30 -3.67
N VAL A 233 -22.99 20.57 -3.82
CA VAL A 233 -22.87 21.58 -2.77
C VAL A 233 -24.26 22.00 -2.32
N ILE A 234 -24.60 21.70 -1.06
CA ILE A 234 -25.85 22.15 -0.43
C ILE A 234 -25.52 23.29 0.52
N ARG A 235 -26.07 24.48 0.27
CA ARG A 235 -25.94 25.63 1.17
C ARG A 235 -26.85 25.42 2.38
N VAL A 236 -26.27 25.45 3.57
CA VAL A 236 -26.99 25.24 4.83
C VAL A 236 -26.25 25.94 5.97
N ASP A 237 -27.03 26.52 6.89
CA ASP A 237 -26.50 27.14 8.09
C ASP A 237 -25.79 26.10 8.97
N ARG A 238 -24.81 26.54 9.74
CA ARG A 238 -23.92 25.65 10.50
C ARG A 238 -24.71 24.79 11.48
N GLU A 239 -25.72 25.35 12.11
CA GLU A 239 -26.59 24.75 13.11
C GLU A 239 -27.46 23.64 12.49
N ARG A 240 -27.84 23.82 11.21
CA ARG A 240 -28.74 22.91 10.48
C ARG A 240 -28.03 21.77 9.76
N LYS A 241 -26.70 21.76 9.71
CA LYS A 241 -25.91 20.71 9.04
C LYS A 241 -26.20 19.31 9.56
N ARG A 242 -26.41 19.17 10.88
CA ARG A 242 -26.72 17.88 11.51
C ARG A 242 -28.08 17.37 11.05
N ASP A 243 -29.10 18.23 11.12
CA ASP A 243 -30.47 17.84 10.79
C ASP A 243 -30.58 17.49 9.31
N LEU A 244 -29.90 18.24 8.45
CA LEU A 244 -29.77 17.91 7.03
C LEU A 244 -29.09 16.55 6.81
N LEU A 245 -27.97 16.27 7.51
CA LEU A 245 -27.30 14.98 7.41
C LEU A 245 -28.22 13.83 7.83
N ARG A 246 -28.94 13.99 8.95
CA ARG A 246 -29.93 13.02 9.43
C ARG A 246 -31.00 12.77 8.36
N GLU A 247 -31.53 13.83 7.76
CA GLU A 247 -32.56 13.72 6.72
C GLU A 247 -32.03 12.99 5.47
N LEU A 248 -30.81 13.32 5.02
CA LEU A 248 -30.16 12.65 3.89
C LEU A 248 -29.96 11.16 4.12
N VAL A 249 -29.61 10.76 5.34
CA VAL A 249 -29.47 9.33 5.73
C VAL A 249 -30.86 8.67 5.84
N ALA A 250 -31.82 9.32 6.50
CA ALA A 250 -33.16 8.78 6.73
C ALA A 250 -33.97 8.58 5.44
N GLN A 251 -33.70 9.35 4.39
CA GLN A 251 -34.33 9.16 3.07
C GLN A 251 -33.91 7.84 2.37
N GLY A 252 -33.07 7.01 3.01
CA GLY A 252 -32.76 5.66 2.54
C GLY A 252 -31.90 5.62 1.27
N ARG A 253 -31.26 6.75 0.92
CA ARG A 253 -30.40 6.86 -0.27
C ARG A 253 -28.92 6.63 0.05
N ILE A 254 -28.59 6.45 1.32
CA ILE A 254 -27.22 6.35 1.82
C ILE A 254 -27.14 5.14 2.75
N ASP A 255 -26.66 4.01 2.23
CA ASP A 255 -26.44 2.80 3.03
C ASP A 255 -25.19 2.94 3.92
N GLN A 256 -24.17 3.63 3.42
CA GLN A 256 -22.92 3.88 4.12
C GLN A 256 -22.37 5.26 3.77
N ALA A 257 -21.97 6.03 4.77
CA ALA A 257 -21.45 7.39 4.60
C ALA A 257 -20.16 7.62 5.40
N LEU A 258 -19.22 8.34 4.79
CA LEU A 258 -18.05 8.89 5.46
C LEU A 258 -18.24 10.39 5.67
N VAL A 259 -18.37 10.82 6.92
CA VAL A 259 -18.63 12.22 7.27
C VAL A 259 -17.38 12.87 7.86
N PHE A 260 -16.80 13.80 7.10
CA PHE A 260 -15.63 14.56 7.56
C PHE A 260 -16.05 15.74 8.43
N THR A 261 -15.43 15.84 9.60
CA THR A 261 -15.57 17.01 10.50
C THR A 261 -14.21 17.64 10.74
N ARG A 262 -14.18 18.94 11.02
CA ARG A 262 -12.93 19.69 11.20
C ARG A 262 -12.13 19.25 12.44
N THR A 263 -12.79 18.78 13.50
CA THR A 263 -12.14 18.51 14.79
C THR A 263 -12.54 17.16 15.35
N LYS A 264 -11.61 16.52 16.08
CA LYS A 264 -11.85 15.24 16.78
C LYS A 264 -13.04 15.30 17.75
N HIS A 265 -13.22 16.43 18.44
CA HIS A 265 -14.35 16.63 19.34
C HIS A 265 -15.67 16.77 18.57
N GLY A 266 -15.64 17.41 17.39
CA GLY A 266 -16.78 17.47 16.48
C GLY A 266 -17.20 16.10 15.98
N ALA A 267 -16.23 15.23 15.64
CA ALA A 267 -16.50 13.86 15.23
C ALA A 267 -17.21 13.04 16.33
N ASN A 268 -16.70 13.07 17.57
CA ASN A 268 -17.34 12.37 18.69
C ASN A 268 -18.75 12.89 18.97
N ARG A 269 -18.90 14.21 19.06
CA ARG A 269 -20.21 14.85 19.30
C ARG A 269 -21.22 14.48 18.22
N LEU A 270 -20.81 14.50 16.96
CA LEU A 270 -21.69 14.15 15.84
C LEU A 270 -22.09 12.68 15.88
N ALA A 271 -21.15 11.76 16.13
CA ALA A 271 -21.45 10.34 16.24
C ALA A 271 -22.46 10.06 17.37
N GLU A 272 -22.23 10.61 18.57
CA GLU A 272 -23.16 10.47 19.71
C GLU A 272 -24.54 11.07 19.44
N GLN A 273 -24.62 12.13 18.64
CA GLN A 273 -25.89 12.74 18.24
C GLN A 273 -26.63 11.87 17.22
N LEU A 274 -25.93 11.33 16.23
CA LEU A 274 -26.50 10.43 15.24
C LEU A 274 -26.99 9.13 15.89
N GLU A 275 -26.23 8.56 16.83
CA GLU A 275 -26.65 7.38 17.59
C GLU A 275 -27.94 7.64 18.39
N ARG A 276 -28.06 8.83 19.02
CA ARG A 276 -29.30 9.25 19.70
C ARG A 276 -30.48 9.40 18.75
N ASP A 277 -30.23 9.78 17.51
CA ASP A 277 -31.24 9.88 16.45
C ASP A 277 -31.54 8.52 15.77
N GLY A 278 -30.99 7.42 16.30
CA GLY A 278 -31.20 6.06 15.81
C GLY A 278 -30.31 5.65 14.62
N ILE A 279 -29.33 6.48 14.27
CA ILE A 279 -28.40 6.22 13.16
C ILE A 279 -27.10 5.64 13.72
N LYS A 280 -26.74 4.43 13.29
CA LYS A 280 -25.47 3.80 13.67
C LYS A 280 -24.29 4.61 13.12
N ALA A 281 -23.48 5.17 14.01
CA ALA A 281 -22.35 6.01 13.65
C ALA A 281 -21.14 5.73 14.54
N ALA A 282 -19.94 5.80 13.98
CA ALA A 282 -18.70 5.67 14.74
C ALA A 282 -17.74 6.81 14.39
N ALA A 283 -17.02 7.32 15.39
CA ALA A 283 -16.04 8.39 15.21
C ALA A 283 -14.62 7.83 15.04
N ILE A 284 -13.95 8.20 13.94
CA ILE A 284 -12.56 7.82 13.64
C ILE A 284 -11.66 9.06 13.75
N HIS A 285 -10.67 9.03 14.64
CA HIS A 285 -9.69 10.11 14.79
C HIS A 285 -8.39 9.68 15.47
N GLY A 286 -7.36 10.55 15.41
CA GLY A 286 -6.01 10.37 15.98
C GLY A 286 -5.92 9.84 17.42
N ASN A 287 -6.88 10.20 18.28
CA ASN A 287 -6.89 9.79 19.69
C ASN A 287 -7.62 8.44 19.97
N ARG A 288 -8.21 7.77 18.96
CA ARG A 288 -8.79 6.43 19.13
C ARG A 288 -7.67 5.39 19.03
N SER A 289 -7.76 4.33 19.84
CA SER A 289 -6.82 3.22 19.76
C SER A 289 -6.93 2.52 18.40
N GLN A 290 -5.88 1.82 18.00
CA GLN A 290 -5.85 1.19 16.69
C GLN A 290 -6.93 0.10 16.54
N SER A 291 -7.19 -0.67 17.60
CA SER A 291 -8.27 -1.66 17.63
C SER A 291 -9.65 -1.01 17.48
N GLN A 292 -9.86 0.17 18.08
CA GLN A 292 -11.10 0.94 17.94
C GLN A 292 -11.30 1.45 16.51
N ARG A 293 -10.22 1.83 15.81
CA ARG A 293 -10.30 2.29 14.41
C ARG A 293 -10.56 1.18 13.40
N VAL A 294 -10.10 -0.05 13.68
CA VAL A 294 -10.36 -1.21 12.79
C VAL A 294 -11.78 -1.73 12.95
N ARG A 295 -12.36 -1.57 14.15
CA ARG A 295 -13.70 -2.08 14.48
C ARG A 295 -14.83 -1.14 14.05
N ALA A 296 -14.54 0.16 13.94
CA ALA A 296 -15.45 1.21 13.50
C ALA A 296 -15.58 1.23 11.97
#